data_AF-A0A961U1S2-F1
#
_entry.id   AF-A0A961U1S2-F1
#
_cell.length_a   1.000
_cell.length_b   1.000
_cell.length_c   1.000
_cell.angle_alpha   90.00
_cell.angle_beta   90.00
_cell.angle_gamma   90.00
#
_symmetry.space_group_name_H-M   'P 1'
#
loop_
_entity.id
_entity.type
_entity.pdbx_description
1 polymer ?
#
loop_
_entity_poly.entity_id
_entity_poly.type
_entity_poly.pdbx_seq_one_letter_code
_entity_poly.pdbx_strand_id
1 'polypeptide(L)' 'GLPQTVRERTLGASYGDAFLAALAVGAVKKGDIAAWNPSAREIVPDDDSRAVYDRQYRIFKEIYSRTKDLMAELS' A
#
# COMPACT_ATOMS: atom_id res chain seq x y z
N GLY A 1 -1.83 0.89 14.42
CA GLY A 1 -1.67 0.86 12.96
C GLY A 1 -1.24 2.24 12.45
N LEU A 2 -1.22 2.44 11.13
CA LEU A 2 -1.10 3.76 10.50
C LEU A 2 -2.35 4.03 9.66
N PRO A 3 -2.81 5.29 9.54
CA PRO A 3 -3.87 5.65 8.60
C PRO A 3 -3.52 5.22 7.18
N GLN A 4 -4.51 4.69 6.46
CA GLN A 4 -4.36 4.29 5.07
C GLN A 4 -5.24 5.16 4.18
N THR A 5 -4.61 5.88 3.25
CA THR A 5 -5.32 6.63 2.22
C THR A 5 -5.66 5.71 1.05
N VAL A 6 -6.95 5.60 0.73
CA VAL A 6 -7.45 4.90 -0.45
C VAL A 6 -7.67 5.92 -1.56
N ARG A 7 -7.10 5.66 -2.75
CA ARG A 7 -7.21 6.52 -3.93
C ARG A 7 -8.41 6.14 -4.80
N GLU A 8 -8.95 7.07 -5.57
CA GLU A 8 -10.10 6.82 -6.46
C GLU A 8 -9.78 5.90 -7.63
N ARG A 9 -8.55 5.97 -8.16
CA ARG A 9 -8.06 5.11 -9.23
C ARG A 9 -7.04 4.12 -8.67
N THR A 10 -7.31 2.84 -8.89
CA THR A 10 -6.45 1.71 -8.45
C THR A 10 -5.65 1.08 -9.60
N LEU A 11 -5.99 1.40 -10.86
CA LEU A 11 -5.14 1.12 -12.02
C LEU A 11 -3.92 2.05 -11.95
N GLY A 12 -2.84 1.58 -11.31
CA GLY A 12 -1.77 2.45 -10.83
C GLY A 12 -0.69 2.78 -11.88
N ALA A 13 -0.09 1.76 -12.51
CA ALA A 13 1.13 1.97 -13.29
C ALA A 13 0.90 2.81 -14.56
N SER A 14 -0.03 2.39 -15.42
CA SER A 14 -0.32 3.11 -16.67
C SER A 14 -0.90 4.51 -16.46
N TYR A 15 -1.64 4.72 -15.37
CA TYR A 15 -2.14 6.04 -15.00
C TYR A 15 -1.01 6.96 -14.53
N GLY A 16 -0.02 6.41 -13.82
CA GLY A 16 1.23 7.10 -13.50
C GLY A 16 2.03 7.46 -14.75
N ASP A 17 2.13 6.55 -15.72
CA ASP A 17 2.85 6.80 -16.98
C ASP A 17 2.21 7.96 -17.77
N ALA A 18 0.87 7.98 -17.85
CA ALA A 18 0.15 9.09 -18.46
C ALA A 18 0.46 10.43 -17.76
N PHE A 19 0.63 10.42 -16.43
CA PHE A 19 0.94 11.63 -15.65
C PHE A 19 2.34 12.12 -15.97
N LEU A 20 3.30 11.20 -16.00
CA LEU A 20 4.68 11.50 -16.32
C LEU A 20 4.81 12.03 -17.76
N ALA A 21 4.08 11.46 -18.72
CA ALA A 21 4.02 11.97 -20.08
C ALA A 21 3.43 13.39 -20.15
N ALA A 22 2.31 13.64 -19.46
CA ALA A 22 1.70 14.97 -19.38
C ALA A 22 2.63 15.99 -18.70
N LEU A 23 3.37 15.58 -17.67
CA LEU A 23 4.35 16.41 -16.97
C LEU A 23 5.53 16.76 -17.89
N ALA A 24 6.03 15.79 -18.65
CA ALA A 24 7.16 15.98 -19.56
C ALA A 24 6.87 17.00 -20.67
N VAL A 25 5.62 17.05 -21.17
CA VAL A 25 5.18 18.03 -22.17
C VAL A 25 4.71 19.36 -21.56
N GLY A 26 4.80 19.53 -20.24
CA GLY A 26 4.40 20.75 -19.54
C GLY A 26 2.89 20.97 -19.44
N ALA A 27 2.08 19.94 -19.70
CA ALA A 27 0.61 20.02 -19.61
C ALA A 27 0.11 20.04 -18.16
N VAL A 28 0.91 19.55 -17.21
CA VAL A 28 0.62 19.56 -15.77
C VAL A 28 1.86 19.92 -14.97
N LYS A 29 1.67 20.32 -13.72
CA LYS A 29 2.71 20.51 -12.71
C LYS A 29 2.78 19.29 -11.81
N LYS A 30 3.93 19.08 -11.16
CA LYS A 30 4.15 17.98 -10.20
C LYS A 30 3.06 17.91 -9.10
N GLY A 31 2.56 19.07 -8.64
CA GLY A 31 1.52 19.14 -7.61
C GLY A 31 0.15 18.63 -8.06
N ASP A 32 -0.10 18.57 -9.37
CA ASP A 32 -1.40 18.20 -9.93
C ASP A 32 -1.71 16.71 -9.78
N ILE A 33 -0.70 15.88 -9.44
CA ILE A 33 -0.87 14.44 -9.21
C ILE A 33 -1.95 14.13 -8.15
N ALA A 34 -2.06 14.98 -7.14
CA ALA A 34 -3.04 14.81 -6.07
C ALA A 34 -4.48 15.06 -6.56
N ALA A 35 -4.66 15.93 -7.57
CA ALA A 35 -5.95 16.19 -8.19
C ALA A 35 -6.27 15.15 -9.29
N TRP A 36 -5.24 14.59 -9.94
CA TRP A 36 -5.41 13.51 -10.91
C TRP A 36 -5.89 12.21 -10.26
N ASN A 37 -5.38 11.88 -9.08
CA ASN A 37 -5.87 10.74 -8.30
C ASN A 37 -6.16 11.17 -6.85
N PRO A 38 -7.33 11.78 -6.60
CA PRO A 38 -7.68 12.23 -5.26
C PRO A 38 -7.90 11.05 -4.31
N SER A 39 -7.87 11.35 -3.01
CA SER A 39 -8.23 10.38 -1.97
C SER A 39 -9.73 10.13 -2.00
N ALA A 40 -10.13 8.88 -2.19
CA ALA A 40 -11.53 8.46 -2.11
C ALA A 40 -12.00 8.36 -0.64
N ARG A 41 -11.15 7.79 0.23
CA ARG A 41 -11.41 7.67 1.67
C ARG A 41 -10.12 7.43 2.44
N GLU A 42 -10.19 7.67 3.74
CA GLU A 42 -9.15 7.29 4.69
C GLU A 42 -9.66 6.18 5.62
N ILE A 43 -8.80 5.21 5.91
CA ILE A 43 -9.05 4.17 6.89
C ILE A 43 -8.18 4.46 8.10
N VAL A 44 -8.81 4.76 9.24
CA VAL A 44 -8.13 5.02 10.51
C VAL A 44 -7.97 3.70 11.27
N PRO A 45 -6.81 3.42 11.89
CA PRO A 45 -6.64 2.25 12.73
C PRO A 45 -7.62 2.24 13.90
N ASP A 46 -8.20 1.08 14.17
CA ASP A 46 -8.95 0.83 15.39
C ASP A 46 -7.99 0.41 16.52
N ASP A 47 -7.90 1.22 17.58
CA ASP A 47 -7.00 0.97 18.70
C ASP A 47 -7.42 -0.26 19.53
N ASP A 48 -8.70 -0.62 19.55
CA ASP A 48 -9.19 -1.80 20.27
C ASP A 48 -8.65 -3.10 19.64
N SER A 49 -8.36 -3.05 18.33
CA SER A 49 -7.80 -4.18 17.60
C SER A 49 -6.29 -4.36 17.80
N ARG A 50 -5.59 -3.38 18.40
CA ARG A 50 -4.11 -3.36 18.48
C ARG A 50 -3.53 -4.60 19.14
N ALA A 51 -4.05 -4.98 20.30
CA ALA A 51 -3.54 -6.14 21.06
C ALA A 51 -3.70 -7.46 20.27
N VAL A 52 -4.78 -7.58 19.49
CA VAL A 52 -5.03 -8.74 18.64
C VAL A 52 -3.99 -8.81 17.52
N TYR A 53 -3.77 -7.70 16.82
CA TYR A 53 -2.79 -7.63 15.74
C TYR A 53 -1.35 -7.82 16.22
N ASP A 54 -0.96 -7.25 17.36
CA ASP A 54 0.39 -7.44 17.92
C ASP A 54 0.68 -8.91 18.22
N ARG A 55 -0.30 -9.61 18.83
CA ARG A 55 -0.21 -11.05 19.08
C ARG A 55 -0.12 -11.84 17.78
N GLN A 56 -1.01 -11.58 16.83
CA GLN A 56 -1.06 -12.31 15.56
C GLN A 56 0.20 -12.08 14.72
N TYR A 57 0.72 -10.86 14.66
CA TYR A 57 1.94 -10.53 13.94
C TYR A 57 3.16 -11.25 14.50
N ARG A 58 3.27 -11.34 15.84
CA ARG A 58 4.31 -12.15 16.49
C ARG A 58 4.22 -13.62 16.06
N ILE A 59 3.02 -14.20 16.06
CA ILE A 59 2.79 -15.60 15.66
C ILE A 59 3.12 -15.79 14.18
N PHE A 60 2.68 -14.89 13.30
CA PHE A 60 2.98 -14.92 11.86
C PHE A 60 4.49 -15.00 11.59
N LYS A 61 5.29 -14.15 12.27
CA LYS A 61 6.75 -14.19 12.15
C LYS A 61 7.35 -15.51 12.65
N GLU A 62 6.82 -16.04 13.75
CA GLU A 62 7.28 -17.30 14.32
C GLU A 62 7.02 -18.48 13.38
N ILE A 63 5.85 -18.51 12.73
CA ILE A 63 5.51 -19.53 11.73
C ILE A 63 6.56 -19.48 10.61
N TYR A 64 6.79 -18.31 10.01
CA TYR A 64 7.78 -18.18 8.95
C TYR A 64 9.18 -18.63 9.39
N SER A 65 9.65 -18.18 10.55
CA SER A 65 10.97 -18.54 11.06
C SER A 65 11.15 -20.05 11.24
N ARG A 66 10.08 -20.79 11.56
CA ARG A 66 10.11 -22.24 11.81
C ARG A 66 9.90 -23.11 10.58
N THR A 67 9.37 -22.55 9.49
CA THR A 67 8.99 -23.34 8.30
C THR A 67 9.71 -22.92 7.03
N LYS A 68 10.47 -21.81 7.05
CA LYS A 68 11.14 -21.27 5.85
C LYS A 68 12.13 -22.23 5.19
N ASP A 69 12.79 -23.07 5.98
CA ASP A 69 13.72 -24.11 5.54
C ASP A 69 12.98 -25.22 4.81
N LEU A 70 11.91 -25.75 5.41
CA LEU A 70 11.06 -26.77 4.77
C LEU A 70 10.42 -26.26 3.47
N MET A 71 10.00 -24.99 3.44
CA MET A 71 9.43 -24.38 2.23
C MET A 71 10.47 -24.21 1.12
N ALA A 72 11.73 -23.96 1.47
CA ALA A 72 12.81 -23.88 0.48
C ALA A 72 13.09 -25.23 -0.19
N GLU A 73 12.87 -26.35 0.51
CA GLU A 73 13.00 -27.71 -0.06
C GLU A 73 11.90 -28.02 -1.11
N LEU A 74 10.79 -27.29 -1.10
CA LEU A 74 9.68 -27.47 -2.05
C LEU A 74 9.79 -26.62 -3.33
N SER A 75 10.81 -25.76 -3.43
CA SER A 75 10.96 -24.79 -4.52
C SER A 75 11.80 -25.29 -5.69
#